data_AF-A0A9X2C0R2-F1
#
_entry.id   AF-A0A9X2C0R2-F1
#
_cell.length_a   1.000
_cell.length_b   1.000
_cell.length_c   1.000
_cell.angle_alpha   90.00
_cell.angle_beta   90.00
_cell.angle_gamma   90.00
#
_symmetry.space_group_name_H-M   'P 1'
#
loop_
_entity.id
_entity.type
_entity.pdbx_description
1 polymer ?
#
loop_
_entity_poly.entity_id
_entity_poly.type
_entity_poly.pdbx_seq_one_letter_code
_entity_poly.pdbx_strand_id
1 'polypeptide(L)'
;MIEPRTRAKAATPWSAWMFILVAAMALCGVIAAALVYRHYFGSAVSASSSEWNNFGTFFGGLLGPILSMLAFFALVYTIFLQEQQLSLARATLKAADDDKELTRKQLEAAVETQKRTAEALALQNKLGSDQATRAAFFEMISLHNQIVQDTAFKDYEPIAPGVPPREVAFEGRRAFRYFYERVFEPAYSLESRKNDRLGAAKRSLREFDRFLFGELNASYSDELAHYFRNLYRILRFIDESALEQKDKDALAGILRAQLSNSELGLIFYNGLSALGENGLKRLLEEYRVLQHLSPTLCINRESAAHYHVKAFGKAKDKFFADQGLREPQDPAAP
;
A
#
# COMPACT_ATOMS: atom_id res chain seq x y z
N MET A 1 26.90 -22.85 14.27
CA MET A 1 28.04 -23.70 14.63
C MET A 1 27.51 -25.10 14.86
N ILE A 2 27.63 -25.99 13.87
CA ILE A 2 27.22 -27.39 13.96
C ILE A 2 28.47 -28.21 13.62
N GLU A 3 28.92 -29.06 14.54
CA GLU A 3 30.09 -29.93 14.37
C GLU A 3 29.93 -30.87 13.16
N PRO A 4 30.98 -31.11 12.35
CA PRO A 4 30.99 -32.25 11.46
C PRO A 4 31.61 -33.44 12.20
N ARG A 5 30.77 -34.30 12.78
CA ARG A 5 31.17 -35.68 13.10
C ARG A 5 30.61 -36.60 12.03
N THR A 6 31.49 -37.15 11.21
CA THR A 6 31.71 -38.59 11.12
C THR A 6 32.82 -38.85 10.10
N ARG A 7 33.98 -39.31 10.60
CA ARG A 7 35.02 -39.91 9.77
C ARG A 7 34.39 -41.10 9.05
N ALA A 8 34.35 -41.06 7.74
CA ALA A 8 34.08 -42.22 6.92
C ALA A 8 35.06 -43.32 7.32
N LYS A 9 34.56 -44.39 7.94
CA LYS A 9 35.35 -45.62 8.14
C LYS A 9 35.75 -46.07 6.74
N ALA A 10 37.05 -46.06 6.46
CA ALA A 10 37.60 -46.63 5.24
C ALA A 10 37.04 -48.05 5.12
N ALA A 11 36.23 -48.27 4.08
CA ALA A 11 35.71 -49.59 3.76
C ALA A 11 36.91 -50.50 3.57
N THR A 12 37.14 -51.42 4.51
CA THR A 12 38.08 -52.51 4.28
C THR A 12 37.58 -53.25 3.04
N PRO A 13 38.45 -53.60 2.08
CA PRO A 13 38.01 -54.25 0.87
C PRO A 13 37.69 -55.69 1.24
N TRP A 14 36.45 -55.94 1.67
CA TRP A 14 35.90 -57.26 1.94
C TRP A 14 36.20 -58.21 0.76
N SER A 15 36.26 -57.66 -0.46
CA SER A 15 36.70 -58.35 -1.67
C SER A 15 38.06 -59.05 -1.54
N ALA A 16 39.07 -58.42 -0.92
CA ALA A 16 40.42 -58.99 -0.78
C ALA A 16 40.44 -60.24 0.10
N TRP A 17 39.72 -60.24 1.22
CA TRP A 17 39.61 -61.40 2.10
C TRP A 17 38.79 -62.53 1.47
N MET A 18 37.80 -62.20 0.64
CA MET A 18 37.02 -63.17 -0.11
C MET A 18 37.87 -63.93 -1.12
N PHE A 19 38.77 -63.25 -1.84
CA PHE A 19 39.70 -63.90 -2.77
C PHE A 19 40.69 -64.83 -2.04
N ILE A 20 41.20 -64.43 -0.88
CA ILE A 20 42.10 -65.26 -0.07
C ILE A 20 41.38 -66.53 0.42
N LEU A 21 40.13 -66.40 0.87
CA LEU A 21 39.33 -67.51 1.37
C LEU A 21 38.96 -68.51 0.26
N VAL A 22 38.62 -68.00 -0.94
CA VAL A 22 38.38 -68.84 -2.13
C VAL A 22 39.66 -69.55 -2.57
N ALA A 23 40.81 -68.86 -2.60
CA ALA A 23 42.10 -69.46 -2.93
C ALA A 23 42.51 -70.55 -1.92
N ALA A 24 42.27 -70.31 -0.63
CA ALA A 24 42.54 -71.29 0.43
C ALA A 24 41.64 -72.53 0.31
N MET A 25 40.33 -72.37 0.04
CA MET A 25 39.44 -73.51 -0.23
C MET A 25 39.87 -74.30 -1.46
N ALA A 26 40.28 -73.63 -2.54
CA ALA A 26 40.78 -74.29 -3.74
C ALA A 26 42.04 -75.10 -3.45
N LEU A 27 42.99 -74.54 -2.70
CA LEU A 27 44.22 -75.22 -2.29
C LEU A 27 43.94 -76.44 -1.41
N CYS A 28 43.04 -76.32 -0.43
CA CYS A 28 42.61 -77.43 0.41
C CYS A 28 41.96 -78.55 -0.43
N GLY A 29 41.14 -78.20 -1.43
CA GLY A 29 40.57 -79.16 -2.35
C GLY A 29 41.61 -79.94 -3.15
N VAL A 30 42.66 -79.25 -3.64
CA VAL A 30 43.79 -79.86 -4.35
C VAL A 30 44.59 -80.80 -3.43
N ILE A 31 44.84 -80.38 -2.18
CA ILE A 31 45.56 -81.20 -1.19
C ILE A 31 44.75 -82.45 -0.84
N ALA A 32 43.44 -82.31 -0.61
CA ALA A 32 42.56 -83.45 -0.33
C ALA A 32 42.53 -84.42 -1.52
N ALA A 33 42.45 -83.93 -2.75
CA ALA A 33 42.54 -84.75 -3.95
C ALA A 33 43.87 -85.52 -4.02
N ALA A 34 45.00 -84.85 -3.77
CA ALA A 34 46.32 -85.48 -3.76
C ALA A 34 46.47 -86.55 -2.65
N LEU A 35 45.88 -86.32 -1.47
CA LEU A 35 45.91 -87.28 -0.35
C LEU A 35 45.06 -88.52 -0.63
N VAL A 36 43.84 -88.34 -1.16
CA VAL A 36 42.96 -89.46 -1.53
C VAL A 36 43.57 -90.25 -2.69
N TYR A 37 44.13 -89.58 -3.70
CA TYR A 37 44.87 -90.24 -4.78
C TYR A 37 46.01 -91.10 -4.19
N ARG A 38 46.83 -90.52 -3.30
CA ARG A 38 47.96 -91.23 -2.70
C ARG A 38 47.54 -92.40 -1.80
N HIS A 39 46.38 -92.31 -1.15
CA HIS A 39 45.85 -93.38 -0.32
C HIS A 39 45.36 -94.59 -1.13
N TYR A 40 44.71 -94.35 -2.28
CA TYR A 40 44.13 -95.43 -3.10
C TYR A 40 45.07 -95.95 -4.20
N PHE A 41 45.96 -95.11 -4.75
CA PHE A 41 46.82 -95.44 -5.90
C PHE A 41 48.34 -95.44 -5.57
N GLY A 42 48.75 -95.12 -4.35
CA GLY A 42 50.16 -95.12 -3.92
C GLY A 42 50.95 -93.86 -4.33
N SER A 43 52.29 -93.92 -4.26
CA SER A 43 53.19 -92.78 -4.56
C SER A 43 53.56 -92.63 -6.03
N ALA A 44 53.24 -93.62 -6.88
CA ALA A 44 53.51 -93.58 -8.31
C ALA A 44 52.32 -92.98 -9.08
N VAL A 45 52.63 -92.13 -10.07
CA VAL A 45 51.63 -91.60 -11.00
C VAL A 45 51.19 -92.74 -11.93
N SER A 46 49.90 -93.06 -11.95
CA SER A 46 49.39 -94.14 -12.80
C SER A 46 49.58 -93.80 -14.28
N ALA A 47 50.11 -94.75 -15.05
CA ALA A 47 50.26 -94.63 -16.50
C ALA A 47 48.97 -94.97 -17.27
N SER A 48 47.93 -95.46 -16.60
CA SER A 48 46.67 -95.87 -17.25
C SER A 48 45.68 -94.71 -17.29
N SER A 49 45.17 -94.39 -18.48
CA SER A 49 44.14 -93.36 -18.67
C SER A 49 42.80 -93.71 -17.98
N SER A 50 42.57 -95.00 -17.70
CA SER A 50 41.32 -95.49 -17.08
C SER A 50 41.26 -95.17 -15.58
N GLU A 51 42.38 -95.29 -14.86
CA GLU A 51 42.44 -94.95 -13.43
C GLU A 51 42.27 -93.46 -13.17
N TRP A 52 42.85 -92.60 -14.03
CA TRP A 52 42.61 -91.15 -14.00
C TRP A 52 41.14 -90.79 -14.27
N ASN A 53 40.50 -91.50 -15.21
CA ASN A 53 39.09 -91.31 -15.50
C ASN A 53 38.19 -91.72 -14.31
N ASN A 54 38.47 -92.87 -13.68
CA ASN A 54 37.73 -93.33 -12.50
C ASN A 54 37.90 -92.40 -11.29
N PHE A 55 39.13 -91.93 -11.04
CA PHE A 55 39.42 -90.96 -9.98
C PHE A 55 38.72 -89.61 -10.21
N GLY A 56 38.83 -89.07 -11.43
CA GLY A 56 38.16 -87.82 -11.82
C GLY A 56 36.63 -87.93 -11.72
N THR A 57 36.06 -89.08 -12.08
CA THR A 57 34.61 -89.34 -11.99
C THR A 57 34.14 -89.41 -10.53
N PHE A 58 34.91 -90.04 -9.63
CA PHE A 58 34.60 -90.07 -8.20
C PHE A 58 34.66 -88.68 -7.55
N PHE A 59 35.75 -87.94 -7.79
CA PHE A 59 35.90 -86.58 -7.25
C PHE A 59 34.89 -85.61 -7.85
N GLY A 60 34.64 -85.66 -9.16
CA GLY A 60 33.63 -84.83 -9.83
C GLY A 60 32.20 -85.17 -9.38
N GLY A 61 31.91 -86.46 -9.18
CA GLY A 61 30.61 -86.95 -8.70
C GLY A 61 30.31 -86.61 -7.24
N LEU A 62 31.33 -86.46 -6.38
CA LEU A 62 31.18 -86.09 -4.97
C LEU A 62 31.29 -84.58 -4.74
N LEU A 63 32.30 -83.92 -5.30
CA LEU A 63 32.51 -82.48 -5.11
C LEU A 63 31.48 -81.64 -5.84
N GLY A 64 31.07 -82.05 -7.05
CA GLY A 64 30.08 -81.30 -7.83
C GLY A 64 28.79 -81.03 -7.06
N PRO A 65 28.12 -82.05 -6.50
CA PRO A 65 26.92 -81.86 -5.68
C PRO A 65 27.17 -81.06 -4.39
N ILE A 66 28.29 -81.29 -3.69
CA ILE A 66 28.61 -80.57 -2.45
C ILE A 66 28.84 -79.07 -2.72
N LEU A 67 29.63 -78.75 -3.75
CA LEU A 67 29.88 -77.37 -4.16
C LEU A 67 28.60 -76.71 -4.69
N SER A 68 27.76 -77.44 -5.41
CA SER A 68 26.46 -76.95 -5.88
C SER A 68 25.51 -76.64 -4.71
N MET A 69 25.49 -77.48 -3.67
CA MET A 69 24.71 -77.26 -2.46
C MET A 69 25.22 -76.02 -1.68
N LEU A 70 26.54 -75.86 -1.56
CA LEU A 70 27.16 -74.69 -0.93
C LEU A 70 26.87 -73.40 -1.71
N ALA A 71 26.96 -73.43 -3.03
CA ALA A 71 26.61 -72.31 -3.89
C ALA A 71 25.13 -71.94 -3.75
N PHE A 72 24.24 -72.93 -3.66
CA PHE A 72 22.82 -72.71 -3.41
C PHE A 72 22.58 -72.03 -2.05
N PHE A 73 23.18 -72.52 -0.95
CA PHE A 73 23.03 -71.87 0.36
C PHE A 73 23.61 -70.45 0.39
N ALA A 74 24.76 -70.22 -0.27
CA ALA A 74 25.33 -68.89 -0.40
C ALA A 74 24.41 -67.94 -1.18
N LEU A 75 23.76 -68.43 -2.24
CA LEU A 75 22.77 -67.68 -3.01
C LEU A 75 21.54 -67.35 -2.17
N VAL A 76 20.99 -68.32 -1.42
CA VAL A 76 19.87 -68.09 -0.51
C VAL A 76 20.22 -67.05 0.57
N TYR A 77 21.42 -67.14 1.15
CA TYR A 77 21.90 -66.19 2.13
C TYR A 77 22.05 -64.77 1.55
N THR A 78 22.54 -64.65 0.31
CA THR A 78 22.63 -63.35 -0.37
C THR A 78 21.26 -62.78 -0.71
N ILE A 79 20.29 -63.60 -1.14
CA ILE A 79 18.90 -63.16 -1.34
C ILE A 79 18.32 -62.62 -0.03
N PHE A 80 18.55 -63.30 1.09
CA PHE A 80 18.11 -62.83 2.40
C PHE A 80 18.73 -61.48 2.78
N LEU A 81 20.04 -61.30 2.55
CA LEU A 81 20.71 -60.02 2.78
C LEU A 81 20.18 -58.91 1.86
N GLN A 82 19.89 -59.22 0.60
CA GLN A 82 19.30 -58.27 -0.35
C GLN A 82 17.88 -57.86 0.06
N GLU A 83 17.07 -58.78 0.57
CA GLU A 83 15.74 -58.48 1.11
C GLU A 83 15.84 -57.52 2.31
N GLN A 84 16.81 -57.74 3.19
CA GLN A 84 17.06 -56.86 4.33
C GLN A 84 17.50 -55.46 3.88
N GLN A 85 18.41 -55.35 2.89
CA GLN A 85 18.81 -54.06 2.31
C GLN A 85 17.64 -53.34 1.65
N LEU A 86 16.79 -54.07 0.92
CA LEU A 86 15.64 -53.51 0.23
C LEU A 86 14.59 -52.97 1.23
N SER A 87 14.38 -53.67 2.35
CA SER A 87 13.47 -53.20 3.41
C SER A 87 13.98 -51.92 4.09
N LEU A 88 15.27 -51.85 4.41
CA LEU A 88 15.90 -50.64 4.95
C LEU A 88 15.83 -49.47 3.96
N ALA A 89 16.13 -49.70 2.68
CA ALA A 89 16.04 -48.67 1.64
C ALA A 89 14.62 -48.16 1.45
N ARG A 90 13.60 -49.04 1.51
CA ARG A 90 12.20 -48.63 1.48
C ARG A 90 11.82 -47.78 2.69
N ALA A 91 12.30 -48.15 3.88
CA ALA A 91 12.03 -47.39 5.10
C ALA A 91 12.66 -45.98 5.06
N THR A 92 13.89 -45.84 4.55
CA THR A 92 14.54 -44.52 4.43
C THR A 92 13.89 -43.64 3.37
N LEU A 93 13.44 -44.21 2.24
CA LEU A 93 12.70 -43.48 1.23
C LEU A 93 11.37 -42.95 1.77
N LYS A 94 10.62 -43.79 2.51
CA LYS A 94 9.37 -43.37 3.14
C LYS A 94 9.58 -42.21 4.12
N ALA A 95 10.58 -42.31 4.99
CA ALA A 95 10.91 -41.22 5.92
C ALA A 95 11.32 -39.92 5.20
N ALA A 96 12.02 -40.01 4.06
CA ALA A 96 12.38 -38.86 3.25
C ALA A 96 11.18 -38.22 2.55
N ASP A 97 10.21 -39.01 2.10
CA ASP A 97 8.97 -38.50 1.50
C ASP A 97 8.07 -37.83 2.55
N ASP A 98 7.96 -38.40 3.76
CA ASP A 98 7.26 -37.79 4.89
C ASP A 98 7.87 -36.43 5.27
N ASP A 99 9.21 -36.33 5.30
CA ASP A 99 9.94 -35.08 5.60
C ASP A 99 9.75 -34.00 4.52
N LYS A 100 9.72 -34.41 3.23
CA LYS A 100 9.39 -33.50 2.13
C LYS A 100 7.97 -32.98 2.24
N GLU A 101 7.01 -33.83 2.61
CA GLU A 101 5.62 -33.41 2.80
C GLU A 101 5.51 -32.38 3.93
N LEU A 102 6.22 -32.62 5.04
CA LEU A 102 6.28 -31.67 6.16
C LEU A 102 6.92 -30.34 5.75
N THR A 103 8.05 -30.40 5.04
CA THR A 103 8.76 -29.22 4.53
C THR A 103 7.88 -28.41 3.59
N ARG A 104 7.13 -29.08 2.71
CA ARG A 104 6.19 -28.43 1.80
C ARG A 104 5.07 -27.71 2.56
N LYS A 105 4.49 -28.35 3.58
CA LYS A 105 3.46 -27.72 4.44
C LYS A 105 4.02 -26.49 5.17
N GLN A 106 5.25 -26.56 5.68
CA GLN A 106 5.90 -25.40 6.32
C GLN A 106 6.13 -24.25 5.35
N LEU A 107 6.57 -24.55 4.12
CA LEU A 107 6.77 -23.55 3.08
C LEU A 107 5.46 -22.88 2.67
N GLU A 108 4.39 -23.67 2.47
CA GLU A 108 3.06 -23.16 2.14
C GLU A 108 2.53 -22.22 3.25
N ALA A 109 2.69 -22.60 4.53
CA ALA A 109 2.34 -21.75 5.66
C ALA A 109 3.18 -20.46 5.76
N ALA A 110 4.47 -20.53 5.41
CA ALA A 110 5.36 -19.37 5.39
C ALA A 110 4.99 -18.38 4.27
N VAL A 111 4.67 -18.87 3.07
CA VAL A 111 4.21 -18.04 1.94
C VAL A 111 2.88 -17.36 2.27
N GLU A 112 1.92 -18.09 2.85
CA GLU A 112 0.64 -17.52 3.28
C GLU A 112 0.84 -16.43 4.35
N THR A 113 1.73 -16.67 5.31
CA THR A 113 2.08 -15.68 6.33
C THR A 113 2.71 -14.45 5.69
N GLN A 114 3.62 -14.62 4.74
CA GLN A 114 4.27 -13.53 4.02
C GLN A 114 3.28 -12.70 3.18
N LYS A 115 2.28 -13.35 2.58
CA LYS A 115 1.22 -12.66 1.86
C LYS A 115 0.39 -11.79 2.80
N ARG A 116 -0.05 -12.35 3.94
CA ARG A 116 -0.81 -11.60 4.96
C ARG A 116 -0.02 -10.44 5.54
N THR A 117 1.29 -10.60 5.78
CA THR A 117 2.12 -9.50 6.28
C THR A 117 2.32 -8.41 5.24
N ALA A 118 2.47 -8.77 3.95
CA ALA A 118 2.53 -7.80 2.87
C ALA A 118 1.22 -7.00 2.73
N GLU A 119 0.06 -7.67 2.81
CA GLU A 119 -1.25 -7.02 2.79
C GLU A 119 -1.44 -6.08 4.01
N ALA A 120 -1.06 -6.54 5.21
CA ALA A 120 -1.12 -5.73 6.42
C ALA A 120 -0.22 -4.49 6.35
N LEU A 121 1.00 -4.64 5.80
CA LEU A 121 1.93 -3.53 5.63
C LEU A 121 1.41 -2.51 4.60
N ALA A 122 0.82 -2.97 3.50
CA ALA A 122 0.19 -2.10 2.50
C ALA A 122 -0.96 -1.29 3.12
N LEU A 123 -1.80 -1.95 3.93
CA LEU A 123 -2.86 -1.27 4.67
C LEU A 123 -2.30 -0.26 5.68
N GLN A 124 -1.25 -0.63 6.42
CA GLN A 124 -0.59 0.28 7.37
C GLN A 124 0.00 1.51 6.66
N ASN A 125 0.64 1.33 5.51
CA ASN A 125 1.18 2.44 4.72
C ASN A 125 0.07 3.37 4.23
N LYS A 126 -1.06 2.82 3.76
CA LYS A 126 -2.24 3.62 3.37
C LYS A 126 -2.78 4.41 4.56
N LEU A 127 -3.03 3.76 5.69
CA LEU A 127 -3.52 4.42 6.91
C LEU A 127 -2.57 5.50 7.41
N GLY A 128 -1.25 5.25 7.35
CA GLY A 128 -0.23 6.23 7.71
C GLY A 128 -0.24 7.46 6.80
N SER A 129 -0.41 7.26 5.49
CA SER A 129 -0.55 8.36 4.52
C SER A 129 -1.83 9.18 4.76
N ASP A 130 -2.95 8.52 5.05
CA ASP A 130 -4.21 9.20 5.37
C ASP A 130 -4.09 10.02 6.67
N GLN A 131 -3.43 9.47 7.70
CA GLN A 131 -3.16 10.18 8.95
C GLN A 131 -2.26 11.40 8.73
N ALA A 132 -1.18 11.26 7.97
CA ALA A 132 -0.28 12.37 7.63
C ALA A 132 -1.02 13.49 6.87
N THR A 133 -1.90 13.12 5.93
CA THR A 133 -2.74 14.07 5.19
C THR A 133 -3.66 14.84 6.13
N ARG A 134 -4.35 14.14 7.05
CA ARG A 134 -5.24 14.78 8.04
C ARG A 134 -4.46 15.71 8.98
N ALA A 135 -3.28 15.31 9.44
CA ALA A 135 -2.43 16.15 10.29
C ALA A 135 -1.97 17.42 9.56
N ALA A 136 -1.50 17.29 8.31
CA ALA A 136 -1.11 18.43 7.49
C ALA A 136 -2.28 19.39 7.24
N PHE A 137 -3.48 18.87 6.99
CA PHE A 137 -4.68 19.69 6.87
C PHE A 137 -4.97 20.53 8.12
N PHE A 138 -4.89 19.93 9.31
CA PHE A 138 -5.15 20.67 10.56
C PHE A 138 -4.09 21.75 10.81
N GLU A 139 -2.83 21.51 10.44
CA GLU A 139 -1.79 22.53 10.49
C GLU A 139 -2.11 23.69 9.53
N MET A 140 -2.54 23.40 8.30
CA MET A 140 -2.91 24.45 7.35
C MET A 140 -4.12 25.27 7.83
N ILE A 141 -5.11 24.64 8.49
CA ILE A 141 -6.20 25.37 9.13
C ILE A 141 -5.69 26.26 10.27
N SER A 142 -4.75 25.76 11.08
CA SER A 142 -4.14 26.54 12.16
C SER A 142 -3.47 27.80 11.60
N LEU A 143 -2.65 27.65 10.56
CA LEU A 143 -2.01 28.76 9.85
C LEU A 143 -3.02 29.71 9.21
N HIS A 144 -4.10 29.20 8.63
CA HIS A 144 -5.17 30.02 8.09
C HIS A 144 -5.88 30.85 9.16
N ASN A 145 -6.18 30.24 10.31
CA ASN A 145 -6.74 30.95 11.45
C ASN A 145 -5.78 32.00 12.01
N GLN A 146 -4.47 31.74 11.97
CA GLN A 146 -3.46 32.72 12.35
C GLN A 146 -3.46 33.91 11.39
N ILE A 147 -3.50 33.69 10.06
CA ILE A 147 -3.66 34.78 9.08
C ILE A 147 -4.90 35.61 9.39
N VAL A 148 -6.03 34.95 9.69
CA VAL A 148 -7.26 35.65 10.06
C VAL A 148 -7.06 36.51 11.31
N GLN A 149 -6.37 36.01 12.33
CA GLN A 149 -6.10 36.73 13.58
C GLN A 149 -5.14 37.91 13.39
N ASP A 150 -4.08 37.71 12.61
CA ASP A 150 -3.03 38.70 12.34
C ASP A 150 -3.50 39.80 11.38
N THR A 151 -4.59 39.57 10.65
CA THR A 151 -5.21 40.55 9.75
C THR A 151 -5.69 41.77 10.54
N ALA A 152 -5.07 42.93 10.29
CA ALA A 152 -5.40 44.17 10.99
C ALA A 152 -5.37 45.40 10.07
N PHE A 153 -6.34 46.30 10.22
CA PHE A 153 -6.40 47.57 9.49
C PHE A 153 -6.76 48.72 10.39
N LYS A 154 -6.34 49.89 9.97
CA LYS A 154 -6.81 51.14 10.54
C LYS A 154 -7.60 51.90 9.48
N ASP A 155 -8.69 52.50 9.92
CA ASP A 155 -9.42 53.49 9.15
C ASP A 155 -9.75 54.71 10.03
N TYR A 156 -10.17 55.79 9.39
CA TYR A 156 -10.46 57.05 10.06
C TYR A 156 -11.96 57.35 10.00
N GLU A 157 -12.63 57.27 11.16
CA GLU A 157 -14.06 57.57 11.26
C GLU A 157 -14.27 59.07 11.53
N PRO A 158 -15.08 59.77 10.71
CA PRO A 158 -15.42 61.17 10.96
C PRO A 158 -16.31 61.29 12.19
N ILE A 159 -15.91 62.12 13.15
CA ILE A 159 -16.63 62.30 14.43
C ILE A 159 -17.65 63.43 14.32
N ALA A 160 -17.20 64.62 13.89
CA ALA A 160 -18.01 65.81 13.71
C ALA A 160 -17.30 66.77 12.72
N PRO A 161 -18.04 67.67 12.04
CA PRO A 161 -17.43 68.69 11.19
C PRO A 161 -16.39 69.52 11.96
N GLY A 162 -15.17 69.58 11.44
CA GLY A 162 -14.06 70.33 12.05
C GLY A 162 -13.28 69.59 13.15
N VAL A 163 -13.68 68.36 13.51
CA VAL A 163 -12.91 67.51 14.43
C VAL A 163 -12.07 66.51 13.61
N PRO A 164 -10.75 66.37 13.89
CA PRO A 164 -9.94 65.34 13.25
C PRO A 164 -10.59 63.96 13.40
N PRO A 165 -10.64 63.16 12.33
CA PRO A 165 -11.28 61.86 12.38
C PRO A 165 -10.53 60.93 13.34
N ARG A 166 -11.30 60.04 14.00
CA ARG A 166 -10.74 59.09 14.96
C ARG A 166 -10.15 57.90 14.21
N GLU A 167 -8.91 57.55 14.53
CA GLU A 167 -8.33 56.29 14.08
C GLU A 167 -9.00 55.12 14.80
N VAL A 168 -9.55 54.18 14.02
CA VAL A 168 -10.19 52.96 14.49
C VAL A 168 -9.46 51.77 13.91
N ALA A 169 -9.04 50.84 14.77
CA ALA A 169 -8.42 49.59 14.38
C ALA A 169 -9.46 48.46 14.29
N PHE A 170 -9.38 47.68 13.21
CA PHE A 170 -10.15 46.48 12.96
C PHE A 170 -9.19 45.30 12.90
N GLU A 171 -9.37 44.33 13.77
CA GLU A 171 -8.47 43.19 13.93
C GLU A 171 -9.24 41.88 13.80
N GLY A 172 -8.55 40.84 13.35
CA GLY A 172 -9.12 39.51 13.29
C GLY A 172 -10.33 39.43 12.36
N ARG A 173 -11.36 38.70 12.79
CA ARG A 173 -12.64 38.59 12.07
C ARG A 173 -13.37 39.92 11.89
N ARG A 174 -13.11 40.94 12.72
CA ARG A 174 -13.73 42.27 12.55
C ARG A 174 -13.17 42.98 11.33
N ALA A 175 -11.91 42.75 10.97
CA ALA A 175 -11.32 43.26 9.74
C ALA A 175 -12.06 42.75 8.50
N PHE A 176 -12.39 41.46 8.45
CA PHE A 176 -13.15 40.87 7.33
C PHE A 176 -14.58 41.42 7.21
N ARG A 177 -15.22 41.73 8.34
CA ARG A 177 -16.51 42.44 8.31
C ARG A 177 -16.36 43.83 7.69
N TYR A 178 -15.37 44.58 8.18
CA TYR A 178 -15.07 45.92 7.68
C TYR A 178 -14.75 45.90 6.18
N PHE A 179 -13.93 44.96 5.71
CA PHE A 179 -13.67 44.75 4.28
C PHE A 179 -14.93 44.52 3.48
N TYR A 180 -15.77 43.58 3.91
CA TYR A 180 -17.01 43.29 3.22
C TYR A 180 -17.88 44.56 3.11
N GLU A 181 -18.04 45.29 4.21
CA GLU A 181 -18.81 46.54 4.22
C GLU A 181 -18.20 47.58 3.27
N ARG A 182 -16.88 47.77 3.30
CA ARG A 182 -16.16 48.78 2.52
C ARG A 182 -16.11 48.48 1.01
N VAL A 183 -15.93 47.22 0.63
CA VAL A 183 -15.93 46.80 -0.79
C VAL A 183 -17.26 47.14 -1.45
N PHE A 184 -18.35 46.99 -0.71
CA PHE A 184 -19.68 47.05 -1.25
C PHE A 184 -20.45 48.32 -0.92
N GLU A 185 -19.95 49.16 0.00
CA GLU A 185 -20.46 50.50 0.28
C GLU A 185 -20.64 51.36 -1.00
N PRO A 186 -19.69 51.43 -1.96
CA PRO A 186 -19.88 52.18 -3.21
C PRO A 186 -21.02 51.65 -4.09
N ALA A 187 -21.30 50.34 -4.04
CA ALA A 187 -22.39 49.72 -4.80
C ALA A 187 -23.78 50.12 -4.26
N TYR A 188 -23.85 50.59 -3.02
CA TYR A 188 -25.08 51.06 -2.37
C TYR A 188 -25.30 52.57 -2.46
N SER A 189 -24.36 53.35 -2.99
CA SER A 189 -24.55 54.80 -3.12
C SER A 189 -25.70 55.13 -4.09
N LEU A 190 -26.49 56.15 -3.74
CA LEU A 190 -27.62 56.62 -4.58
C LEU A 190 -27.16 57.05 -5.98
N GLU A 191 -25.92 57.56 -6.09
CA GLU A 191 -25.31 57.93 -7.37
C GLU A 191 -24.96 56.71 -8.23
N SER A 192 -24.41 55.66 -7.64
CA SER A 192 -24.11 54.40 -8.33
C SER A 192 -25.37 53.74 -8.90
N ARG A 193 -26.52 53.90 -8.23
CA ARG A 193 -27.83 53.41 -8.70
C ARG A 193 -28.40 54.19 -9.87
N LYS A 194 -28.20 55.52 -9.91
CA LYS A 194 -28.70 56.39 -10.99
C LYS A 194 -27.97 56.19 -12.32
N ASN A 195 -26.70 55.78 -12.29
CA ASN A 195 -25.84 55.61 -13.48
C ASN A 195 -25.64 54.13 -13.91
N ASP A 196 -26.52 53.22 -13.50
CA ASP A 196 -26.35 51.79 -13.81
C ASP A 196 -26.60 51.45 -15.29
N ARG A 197 -25.54 51.12 -16.02
CA ARG A 197 -25.63 50.55 -17.37
C ARG A 197 -25.25 49.05 -17.42
N LEU A 198 -24.72 48.49 -16.33
CA LEU A 198 -24.14 47.14 -16.29
C LEU A 198 -25.08 46.10 -15.65
N GLY A 199 -26.09 46.54 -14.88
CA GLY A 199 -26.92 45.67 -14.05
C GLY A 199 -26.24 45.38 -12.70
N ALA A 200 -27.03 45.13 -11.66
CA ALA A 200 -26.55 45.07 -10.29
C ALA A 200 -25.47 43.99 -10.05
N ALA A 201 -25.55 42.82 -10.71
CA ALA A 201 -24.62 41.71 -10.49
C ALA A 201 -23.23 42.03 -11.04
N LYS A 202 -23.18 42.53 -12.28
CA LYS A 202 -21.93 42.92 -12.93
C LYS A 202 -21.27 44.10 -12.23
N ARG A 203 -22.06 45.04 -11.65
CA ARG A 203 -21.50 46.10 -10.81
C ARG A 203 -20.85 45.56 -9.55
N SER A 204 -21.53 44.71 -8.78
CA SER A 204 -20.97 44.15 -7.55
C SER A 204 -19.68 43.39 -7.80
N LEU A 205 -19.62 42.60 -8.88
CA LEU A 205 -18.39 41.91 -9.30
C LEU A 205 -17.28 42.89 -9.70
N ARG A 206 -17.61 43.93 -10.48
CA ARG A 206 -16.62 44.95 -10.86
C ARG A 206 -16.05 45.70 -9.65
N GLU A 207 -16.88 46.08 -8.69
CA GLU A 207 -16.41 46.75 -7.47
C GLU A 207 -15.54 45.82 -6.62
N PHE A 208 -15.89 44.53 -6.57
CA PHE A 208 -15.08 43.53 -5.91
C PHE A 208 -13.72 43.31 -6.61
N ASP A 209 -13.70 43.21 -7.94
CA ASP A 209 -12.46 43.12 -8.72
C ASP A 209 -11.58 44.35 -8.51
N ARG A 210 -12.17 45.55 -8.60
CA ARG A 210 -11.49 46.82 -8.31
C ARG A 210 -10.80 46.79 -6.93
N PHE A 211 -11.49 46.28 -5.92
CA PHE A 211 -10.92 46.12 -4.59
C PHE A 211 -9.74 45.14 -4.58
N LEU A 212 -9.90 43.97 -5.20
CA LEU A 212 -8.86 42.94 -5.28
C LEU A 212 -7.65 43.29 -6.14
N PHE A 213 -7.77 44.23 -7.06
CA PHE A 213 -6.65 44.74 -7.86
C PHE A 213 -6.00 45.98 -7.23
N GLY A 214 -6.36 46.32 -6.00
CA GLY A 214 -5.73 47.40 -5.24
C GLY A 214 -6.11 48.81 -5.67
N GLU A 215 -7.10 48.97 -6.57
CA GLU A 215 -7.55 50.29 -7.04
C GLU A 215 -8.24 51.10 -5.93
N LEU A 216 -8.74 50.44 -4.88
CA LEU A 216 -9.34 51.09 -3.70
C LEU A 216 -8.34 51.28 -2.56
N ASN A 217 -7.57 50.24 -2.23
CA ASN A 217 -6.48 50.29 -1.26
C ASN A 217 -5.55 49.08 -1.45
N ALA A 218 -4.29 49.33 -1.81
CA ALA A 218 -3.30 48.27 -2.07
C ALA A 218 -3.04 47.39 -0.83
N SER A 219 -3.00 47.96 0.37
CA SER A 219 -2.76 47.20 1.60
C SER A 219 -3.92 46.25 1.92
N TYR A 220 -5.16 46.65 1.61
CA TYR A 220 -6.33 45.80 1.83
C TYR A 220 -6.37 44.62 0.84
N SER A 221 -6.00 44.92 -0.41
CA SER A 221 -5.88 43.94 -1.50
C SER A 221 -4.88 42.85 -1.17
N ASP A 222 -3.68 43.20 -0.71
CA ASP A 222 -2.60 42.24 -0.43
C ASP A 222 -2.97 41.22 0.66
N GLU A 223 -3.61 41.70 1.72
CA GLU A 223 -4.04 40.88 2.87
C GLU A 223 -5.17 39.92 2.49
N LEU A 224 -6.19 40.42 1.76
CA LEU A 224 -7.24 39.55 1.23
C LEU A 224 -6.69 38.55 0.20
N ALA A 225 -5.77 38.96 -0.66
CA ALA A 225 -5.15 38.07 -1.62
C ALA A 225 -4.33 36.97 -0.92
N HIS A 226 -3.66 37.28 0.19
CA HIS A 226 -2.97 36.28 1.01
C HIS A 226 -3.97 35.30 1.67
N TYR A 227 -5.05 35.82 2.25
CA TYR A 227 -6.14 35.01 2.82
C TYR A 227 -6.75 34.04 1.80
N PHE A 228 -7.16 34.54 0.62
CA PHE A 228 -7.78 33.71 -0.41
C PHE A 228 -6.84 32.67 -1.00
N ARG A 229 -5.56 33.00 -1.21
CA ARG A 229 -4.55 32.03 -1.65
C ARG A 229 -4.40 30.87 -0.66
N ASN A 230 -4.41 31.16 0.64
CA ASN A 230 -4.34 30.13 1.67
C ASN A 230 -5.61 29.26 1.70
N LEU A 231 -6.80 29.87 1.65
CA LEU A 231 -8.06 29.12 1.57
C LEU A 231 -8.09 28.21 0.34
N TYR A 232 -7.74 28.74 -0.83
CA TYR A 232 -7.64 27.97 -2.07
C TYR A 232 -6.65 26.81 -1.93
N ARG A 233 -5.48 27.05 -1.32
CA ARG A 233 -4.47 26.01 -1.11
C ARG A 233 -4.97 24.88 -0.20
N ILE A 234 -5.75 25.19 0.84
CA ILE A 234 -6.37 24.18 1.71
C ILE A 234 -7.40 23.35 0.94
N LEU A 235 -8.31 24.01 0.22
CA LEU A 235 -9.31 23.31 -0.59
C LEU A 235 -8.68 22.44 -1.67
N ARG A 236 -7.64 22.96 -2.34
CA ARG A 236 -6.87 22.23 -3.33
C ARG A 236 -6.11 21.04 -2.73
N PHE A 237 -5.56 21.21 -1.53
CA PHE A 237 -4.92 20.11 -0.79
C PHE A 237 -5.90 18.97 -0.50
N ILE A 238 -7.13 19.30 -0.08
CA ILE A 238 -8.20 18.30 0.08
C ILE A 238 -8.50 17.61 -1.26
N ASP A 239 -8.68 18.38 -2.33
CA ASP A 239 -9.04 17.91 -3.67
C ASP A 239 -8.00 16.96 -4.27
N GLU A 240 -6.72 17.30 -4.16
CA GLU A 240 -5.59 16.52 -4.70
C GLU A 240 -5.18 15.33 -3.81
N SER A 241 -5.70 15.23 -2.58
CA SER A 241 -5.35 14.13 -1.68
C SER A 241 -5.84 12.76 -2.17
N ALA A 242 -5.16 11.70 -1.75
CA ALA A 242 -5.54 10.30 -2.03
C ALA A 242 -6.69 9.79 -1.13
N LEU A 243 -7.24 10.66 -0.28
CA LEU A 243 -8.34 10.31 0.64
C LEU A 243 -9.60 9.91 -0.14
N GLU A 244 -10.43 9.09 0.49
CA GLU A 244 -11.77 8.80 -0.02
C GLU A 244 -12.64 10.06 -0.01
N GLN A 245 -13.56 10.18 -0.97
CA GLN A 245 -14.41 11.37 -1.10
C GLN A 245 -15.17 11.71 0.19
N LYS A 246 -15.60 10.70 0.95
CA LYS A 246 -16.24 10.88 2.25
C LYS A 246 -15.36 11.63 3.25
N ASP A 247 -14.08 11.33 3.29
CA ASP A 247 -13.13 12.00 4.17
C ASP A 247 -12.79 13.40 3.67
N LYS A 248 -12.66 13.58 2.35
CA LYS A 248 -12.51 14.91 1.74
C LYS A 248 -13.67 15.84 2.10
N ASP A 249 -14.90 15.35 1.97
CA ASP A 249 -16.13 16.05 2.35
C ASP A 249 -16.14 16.39 3.86
N ALA A 250 -15.63 15.49 4.71
CA ALA A 250 -15.52 15.72 6.15
C ALA A 250 -14.52 16.85 6.48
N LEU A 251 -13.33 16.84 5.87
CA LEU A 251 -12.32 17.90 6.04
C LEU A 251 -12.83 19.25 5.52
N ALA A 252 -13.44 19.28 4.34
CA ALA A 252 -14.08 20.48 3.83
C ALA A 252 -15.20 21.00 4.75
N GLY A 253 -15.97 20.09 5.35
CA GLY A 253 -16.98 20.44 6.36
C GLY A 253 -16.38 21.12 7.58
N ILE A 254 -15.22 20.65 8.06
CA ILE A 254 -14.47 21.27 9.17
C ILE A 254 -14.01 22.66 8.77
N LEU A 255 -13.36 22.81 7.60
CA LEU A 255 -12.92 24.11 7.09
C LEU A 255 -14.08 25.10 7.01
N ARG A 256 -15.19 24.69 6.40
CA ARG A 256 -16.38 25.53 6.24
C ARG A 256 -16.94 26.01 7.59
N ALA A 257 -16.90 25.17 8.62
CA ALA A 257 -17.37 25.54 9.96
C ALA A 257 -16.49 26.61 10.63
N GLN A 258 -15.26 26.84 10.15
CA GLN A 258 -14.37 27.89 10.67
C GLN A 258 -14.64 29.27 10.04
N LEU A 259 -15.34 29.34 8.91
CA LEU A 259 -15.56 30.57 8.15
C LEU A 259 -16.70 31.40 8.74
N SER A 260 -16.48 32.69 8.96
CA SER A 260 -17.55 33.60 9.37
C SER A 260 -18.44 34.01 8.20
N ASN A 261 -19.60 34.59 8.50
CA ASN A 261 -20.50 35.11 7.47
C ASN A 261 -19.81 36.14 6.55
N SER A 262 -19.11 37.13 7.10
CA SER A 262 -18.40 38.14 6.30
C SER A 262 -17.33 37.52 5.40
N GLU A 263 -16.59 36.53 5.90
CA GLU A 263 -15.64 35.75 5.10
C GLU A 263 -16.34 35.00 3.97
N LEU A 264 -17.46 34.30 4.24
CA LEU A 264 -18.24 33.61 3.21
C LEU A 264 -18.73 34.56 2.12
N GLY A 265 -19.16 35.77 2.47
CA GLY A 265 -19.53 36.80 1.50
C GLY A 265 -18.36 37.21 0.60
N LEU A 266 -17.19 37.46 1.19
CA LEU A 266 -15.97 37.78 0.45
C LEU A 266 -15.51 36.62 -0.45
N ILE A 267 -15.56 35.38 0.05
CA ILE A 267 -15.21 34.16 -0.70
C ILE A 267 -16.17 33.93 -1.87
N PHE A 268 -17.47 34.18 -1.67
CA PHE A 268 -18.49 34.08 -2.70
C PHE A 268 -18.15 34.96 -3.91
N TYR A 269 -17.80 36.23 -3.69
CA TYR A 269 -17.40 37.11 -4.79
C TYR A 269 -16.01 36.77 -5.33
N ASN A 270 -15.08 36.31 -4.48
CA ASN A 270 -13.78 35.85 -4.95
C ASN A 270 -13.89 34.68 -5.94
N GLY A 271 -14.73 33.69 -5.69
CA GLY A 271 -14.94 32.60 -6.65
C GLY A 271 -15.60 33.03 -7.97
N LEU A 272 -16.32 34.15 -8.00
CA LEU A 272 -16.89 34.72 -9.22
C LEU A 272 -15.99 35.76 -9.90
N SER A 273 -14.92 36.20 -9.23
CA SER A 273 -13.94 37.13 -9.78
C SER A 273 -13.11 36.48 -10.90
N ALA A 274 -12.47 37.31 -11.72
CA ALA A 274 -11.56 36.84 -12.76
C ALA A 274 -10.42 35.93 -12.21
N LEU A 275 -10.01 36.14 -10.96
CA LEU A 275 -8.96 35.35 -10.31
C LEU A 275 -9.48 34.00 -9.78
N GLY A 276 -10.75 33.94 -9.36
CA GLY A 276 -11.33 32.74 -8.75
C GLY A 276 -12.09 31.83 -9.70
N GLU A 277 -12.55 32.35 -10.85
CA GLU A 277 -13.35 31.60 -11.82
C GLU A 277 -12.61 30.36 -12.35
N ASN A 278 -11.28 30.44 -12.50
CA ASN A 278 -10.43 29.37 -13.05
C ASN A 278 -9.94 28.33 -12.04
N GLY A 279 -10.56 28.22 -10.86
CA GLY A 279 -10.25 27.10 -9.96
C GLY A 279 -10.95 27.14 -8.61
N LEU A 280 -10.97 28.30 -7.95
CA LEU A 280 -11.63 28.44 -6.67
C LEU A 280 -13.12 28.14 -6.79
N LYS A 281 -13.79 28.67 -7.81
CA LYS A 281 -15.22 28.43 -8.08
C LYS A 281 -15.58 26.94 -8.04
N ARG A 282 -14.87 26.11 -8.80
CA ARG A 282 -15.05 24.66 -8.84
C ARG A 282 -14.92 24.04 -7.45
N LEU A 283 -13.91 24.44 -6.68
CA LEU A 283 -13.69 23.91 -5.33
C LEU A 283 -14.80 24.33 -4.35
N LEU A 284 -15.28 25.58 -4.43
CA LEU A 284 -16.41 26.04 -3.63
C LEU A 284 -17.69 25.25 -3.93
N GLU A 285 -17.90 24.90 -5.20
CA GLU A 285 -19.02 24.07 -5.66
C GLU A 285 -18.89 22.62 -5.22
N GLU A 286 -17.72 22.00 -5.44
CA GLU A 286 -17.45 20.59 -5.12
C GLU A 286 -17.63 20.33 -3.62
N TYR A 287 -17.04 21.21 -2.81
CA TYR A 287 -17.00 21.09 -1.35
C TYR A 287 -18.10 21.85 -0.62
N ARG A 288 -19.06 22.42 -1.37
CA ARG A 288 -20.28 23.05 -0.83
C ARG A 288 -19.96 24.11 0.23
N VAL A 289 -18.90 24.89 -0.04
CA VAL A 289 -18.36 25.87 0.93
C VAL A 289 -19.39 26.94 1.26
N LEU A 290 -20.27 27.26 0.30
CA LEU A 290 -21.29 28.31 0.41
C LEU A 290 -22.58 27.85 1.12
N GLN A 291 -22.64 26.64 1.68
CA GLN A 291 -23.85 26.11 2.32
C GLN A 291 -24.40 26.99 3.46
N HIS A 292 -23.54 27.74 4.14
CA HIS A 292 -23.95 28.61 5.25
C HIS A 292 -23.94 30.10 4.88
N LEU A 293 -23.83 30.42 3.58
CA LEU A 293 -23.86 31.80 3.12
C LEU A 293 -25.20 32.43 3.48
N SER A 294 -25.15 33.54 4.22
CA SER A 294 -26.36 34.33 4.49
C SER A 294 -26.83 35.00 3.20
N PRO A 295 -28.12 34.88 2.85
CA PRO A 295 -28.67 35.59 1.69
C PRO A 295 -28.51 37.11 1.77
N THR A 296 -28.44 37.68 2.97
CA THR A 296 -28.19 39.12 3.19
C THR A 296 -26.81 39.59 2.74
N LEU A 297 -25.87 38.65 2.56
CA LEU A 297 -24.53 38.94 2.05
C LEU A 297 -24.43 38.81 0.52
N CYS A 298 -25.53 38.45 -0.14
CA CYS A 298 -25.63 38.46 -1.59
C CYS A 298 -26.21 39.82 -2.04
N ILE A 299 -25.33 40.79 -2.24
CA ILE A 299 -25.69 42.15 -2.71
C ILE A 299 -26.55 42.12 -3.97
N ASN A 300 -26.24 41.24 -4.92
CA ASN A 300 -27.19 40.85 -5.94
C ASN A 300 -27.52 39.36 -5.84
N ARG A 301 -28.82 39.10 -5.74
CA ARG A 301 -29.46 37.80 -5.83
C ARG A 301 -29.07 37.03 -7.11
N GLU A 302 -28.97 37.73 -8.24
CA GLU A 302 -28.59 37.12 -9.52
C GLU A 302 -27.15 36.58 -9.52
N SER A 303 -26.25 37.13 -8.69
CA SER A 303 -24.88 36.62 -8.61
C SER A 303 -24.83 35.16 -8.16
N ALA A 304 -25.79 34.72 -7.34
CA ALA A 304 -25.86 33.33 -6.87
C ALA A 304 -26.18 32.35 -8.00
N ALA A 305 -26.85 32.80 -9.07
CA ALA A 305 -27.16 31.98 -10.23
C ALA A 305 -25.92 31.63 -11.07
N HIS A 306 -24.78 32.30 -10.84
CA HIS A 306 -23.51 31.97 -11.51
C HIS A 306 -22.78 30.79 -10.86
N TYR A 307 -23.20 30.34 -9.68
CA TYR A 307 -22.69 29.13 -9.06
C TYR A 307 -23.59 27.94 -9.39
N HIS A 308 -22.98 26.75 -9.49
CA HIS A 308 -23.72 25.51 -9.46
C HIS A 308 -24.45 25.34 -8.12
N VAL A 309 -25.69 24.83 -8.15
CA VAL A 309 -26.55 24.70 -6.96
C VAL A 309 -25.91 23.84 -5.85
N LYS A 310 -25.01 22.92 -6.22
CA LYS A 310 -24.21 22.08 -5.30
C LYS A 310 -23.43 22.93 -4.28
N ALA A 311 -22.96 24.12 -4.64
CA ALA A 311 -22.19 25.01 -3.75
C ALA A 311 -22.93 25.33 -2.44
N PHE A 312 -24.26 25.38 -2.49
CA PHE A 312 -25.13 25.74 -1.36
C PHE A 312 -25.58 24.52 -0.54
N GLY A 313 -25.19 23.30 -0.94
CA GLY A 313 -25.44 22.07 -0.21
C GLY A 313 -26.92 21.89 0.19
N LYS A 314 -27.15 21.50 1.46
CA LYS A 314 -28.51 21.27 1.98
C LYS A 314 -29.33 22.55 2.19
N ALA A 315 -28.69 23.72 2.16
CA ALA A 315 -29.37 24.99 2.38
C ALA A 315 -29.93 25.60 1.10
N LYS A 316 -29.67 25.00 -0.07
CA LYS A 316 -30.01 25.55 -1.39
C LYS A 316 -31.48 25.98 -1.50
N ASP A 317 -32.42 25.11 -1.14
CA ASP A 317 -33.86 25.38 -1.32
C ASP A 317 -34.28 26.61 -0.51
N LYS A 318 -33.87 26.67 0.76
CA LYS A 318 -34.13 27.80 1.64
C LYS A 318 -33.42 29.07 1.15
N PHE A 319 -32.16 28.94 0.72
CA PHE A 319 -31.35 30.06 0.27
C PHE A 319 -31.97 30.75 -0.96
N PHE A 320 -32.40 29.98 -1.97
CA PHE A 320 -33.03 30.53 -3.17
C PHE A 320 -34.47 30.99 -2.92
N ALA A 321 -35.24 30.27 -2.08
CA ALA A 321 -36.60 30.67 -1.68
C ALA A 321 -36.63 32.01 -0.94
N ASP A 322 -35.74 32.20 0.05
CA ASP A 322 -35.63 33.46 0.82
C ASP A 322 -35.27 34.67 -0.07
N GLN A 323 -34.76 34.43 -1.28
CA GLN A 323 -34.40 35.47 -2.25
C GLN A 323 -35.39 35.60 -3.42
N GLY A 324 -36.45 34.79 -3.49
CA GLY A 324 -37.37 34.80 -4.63
C GLY A 324 -36.71 34.48 -5.97
N LEU A 325 -35.58 33.77 -5.94
CA LEU A 325 -34.82 33.34 -7.11
C LEU A 325 -35.27 31.95 -7.53
N ARG A 326 -35.29 31.68 -8.85
CA ARG A 326 -35.32 30.30 -9.32
C ARG A 326 -33.97 29.66 -9.06
N GLU A 327 -33.96 28.41 -8.59
CA GLU A 327 -32.72 27.63 -8.53
C GLU A 327 -32.05 27.66 -9.92
N PRO A 328 -30.74 27.94 -10.01
CA PRO A 328 -30.03 27.77 -11.26
C PRO A 328 -30.24 26.34 -11.72
N GLN A 329 -30.71 26.15 -12.96
CA GLN A 329 -30.93 24.82 -13.50
C GLN A 329 -29.64 24.04 -13.40
N ASP A 330 -29.71 22.86 -12.78
CA ASP A 330 -28.61 21.91 -12.77
C ASP A 330 -28.35 21.53 -14.23
N PRO A 331 -27.20 21.90 -14.84
CA PRO A 331 -26.90 21.55 -16.22
C PRO A 331 -26.78 20.03 -16.42
N ALA A 332 -26.78 19.23 -15.33
CA ALA A 332 -26.78 17.78 -15.32
C ALA A 332 -28.11 17.16 -14.83
N ALA A 333 -29.16 17.95 -14.53
CA ALA A 333 -30.49 17.40 -14.31
C ALA A 333 -31.17 17.07 -15.65
N PRO A 334 -31.76 15.86 -15.81
CA PRO A 334 -32.35 15.42 -17.06
C PRO A 334 -33.55 16.25 -17.52
#